data_AF-A0A2E3VAI8-F1
#
_entry.id   AF-A0A2E3VAI8-F1
#
_cell.length_a   1.000
_cell.length_b   1.000
_cell.length_c   1.000
_cell.angle_alpha   90.00
_cell.angle_beta   90.00
_cell.angle_gamma   90.00
#
_symmetry.space_group_name_H-M   'P 1'
#
loop_
_entity.id
_entity.type
_entity.pdbx_description
1 polymer ?
#
loop_
_entity_poly.entity_id
_entity_poly.type
_entity_poly.pdbx_seq_one_letter_code
_entity_poly.pdbx_strand_id
1 'polypeptide(L)'
;MSMIIYYSNYCEHSKKLIQTISQSQIKDDMHFICIDNRRKKPNGVTNIILENGQEILLPPTVTKVPALLLLNRGNRVVFGNEIDNYIQPIKEKVQEKASMFNGEPSAFAFGGANFGVASDNFSFLDQNSEELSANGSGGMRQQHHYAALDINDTIETPPDDYTPDKVGSNTLEQYEKERNNI
;
A
#
# COMPACT_ATOMS: atom_id res chain seq x y z
N MET A 1 -13.68 -15.53 -8.64
CA MET A 1 -15.10 -15.69 -8.24
C MET A 1 -15.98 -15.09 -9.33
N SER A 2 -16.38 -15.85 -10.36
CA SER A 2 -16.94 -15.26 -11.59
C SER A 2 -18.33 -14.63 -11.38
N MET A 3 -18.41 -13.31 -11.50
CA MET A 3 -19.64 -12.51 -11.49
C MET A 3 -19.73 -11.71 -12.78
N ILE A 4 -20.93 -11.45 -13.28
CA ILE A 4 -21.12 -10.66 -14.50
C ILE A 4 -21.90 -9.39 -14.15
N ILE A 5 -21.34 -8.23 -14.44
CA ILE A 5 -22.03 -6.95 -14.37
C ILE A 5 -22.53 -6.57 -15.76
N TYR A 6 -23.85 -6.39 -15.86
CA TYR A 6 -24.48 -5.74 -17.00
C TYR A 6 -24.62 -4.26 -16.71
N TYR A 7 -24.07 -3.44 -17.60
CA TYR A 7 -24.07 -1.99 -17.48
C TYR A 7 -24.46 -1.30 -18.80
N SER A 8 -24.75 0.00 -18.71
CA SER A 8 -25.06 0.86 -19.85
C SER A 8 -24.34 2.19 -19.70
N ASN A 9 -23.77 2.72 -20.78
CA ASN A 9 -23.10 4.03 -20.77
C ASN A 9 -24.08 5.21 -20.69
N TYR A 10 -25.38 4.96 -20.88
CA TYR A 10 -26.42 5.98 -20.77
C TYR A 10 -27.00 6.08 -19.35
N CYS A 11 -26.58 5.22 -18.43
CA CYS A 11 -27.06 5.19 -17.05
C CYS A 11 -26.02 5.79 -16.09
N GLU A 12 -26.37 6.85 -15.37
CA GLU A 12 -25.47 7.47 -14.37
C GLU A 12 -25.10 6.53 -13.22
N HIS A 13 -26.07 5.76 -12.72
CA HIS A 13 -25.84 4.78 -11.65
C HIS A 13 -24.83 3.71 -12.06
N SER A 14 -24.87 3.29 -13.33
CA SER A 14 -23.89 2.34 -13.87
C SER A 14 -22.48 2.91 -13.90
N LYS A 15 -22.33 4.18 -14.33
CA LYS A 15 -21.02 4.85 -14.35
C LYS A 15 -20.42 4.96 -12.94
N LYS A 16 -21.22 5.41 -11.97
CA LYS A 16 -20.80 5.51 -10.56
C LYS A 16 -20.36 4.16 -10.00
N LEU A 17 -21.14 3.11 -10.27
CA LEU A 17 -20.84 1.76 -9.81
C LEU A 17 -19.54 1.21 -10.41
N ILE A 18 -19.35 1.34 -11.73
CA ILE A 18 -18.13 0.91 -12.42
C ILE A 18 -16.91 1.65 -11.89
N GLN A 19 -17.00 2.97 -11.71
CA GLN A 19 -15.92 3.79 -11.16
C GLN A 19 -15.52 3.33 -9.75
N THR A 20 -16.49 2.95 -8.92
CA THR A 20 -16.24 2.46 -7.56
C THR A 20 -15.63 1.05 -7.56
N ILE A 21 -15.96 0.22 -8.54
CA ILE A 21 -15.42 -1.15 -8.64
C ILE A 21 -14.02 -1.15 -9.27
N SER A 22 -13.76 -0.28 -10.25
CA SER A 22 -12.46 -0.20 -10.95
C SER A 22 -11.30 0.18 -10.04
N GLN A 23 -11.58 0.91 -8.96
CA GLN A 23 -10.61 1.28 -7.91
C GLN A 23 -10.28 0.11 -6.96
N SER A 24 -11.09 -0.96 -6.95
CA SER A 24 -10.91 -2.10 -6.04
C SER A 24 -10.28 -3.29 -6.75
N GLN A 25 -9.60 -4.17 -6.00
CA GLN A 25 -9.03 -5.41 -6.54
C GLN A 25 -10.10 -6.45 -6.95
N ILE A 26 -11.38 -6.21 -6.64
CA ILE A 26 -12.50 -7.09 -7.01
C ILE A 26 -12.70 -7.14 -8.52
N LYS A 27 -12.23 -6.12 -9.26
CA LYS A 27 -12.37 -6.06 -10.72
C LYS A 27 -11.88 -7.31 -11.44
N ASP A 28 -10.86 -7.99 -10.90
CA ASP A 28 -10.22 -9.15 -11.54
C ASP A 28 -11.11 -10.40 -11.48
N ASP A 29 -12.06 -10.43 -10.54
CA ASP A 29 -13.05 -11.50 -10.39
C ASP A 29 -14.35 -11.24 -11.17
N MET A 30 -14.49 -10.08 -11.82
CA MET A 30 -15.72 -9.63 -12.45
C MET A 30 -15.60 -9.49 -13.97
N HIS A 31 -16.65 -9.89 -14.69
CA HIS A 31 -16.82 -9.62 -16.11
C HIS A 31 -17.78 -8.45 -16.32
N PHE A 32 -17.39 -7.50 -17.16
CA PHE A 32 -18.19 -6.33 -17.48
C PHE A 32 -18.77 -6.46 -18.89
N ILE A 33 -20.09 -6.41 -19.01
CA ILE A 33 -20.81 -6.50 -20.28
C ILE A 33 -21.65 -5.25 -20.47
N CYS A 34 -21.35 -4.50 -21.53
CA CYS A 34 -22.16 -3.36 -21.95
C CYS A 34 -23.39 -3.83 -22.72
N ILE A 35 -24.58 -3.35 -22.37
CA ILE A 35 -25.84 -3.76 -23.02
C ILE A 35 -26.40 -2.74 -24.03
N ASP A 36 -25.60 -1.72 -24.38
CA ASP A 36 -26.02 -0.62 -25.26
C ASP A 36 -26.26 -1.14 -26.69
N ASN A 37 -25.34 -1.97 -27.19
CA ASN A 37 -25.47 -2.63 -28.48
C ASN A 37 -26.25 -3.94 -28.36
N ARG A 38 -27.59 -3.87 -28.42
CA ARG A 38 -28.48 -5.04 -28.38
C ARG A 38 -29.34 -5.17 -29.63
N ARG A 39 -29.48 -6.40 -30.14
CA ARG A 39 -30.31 -6.74 -31.30
C ARG A 39 -31.34 -7.80 -30.93
N LYS A 40 -32.60 -7.55 -31.27
CA LYS A 40 -33.66 -8.57 -31.19
C LYS A 40 -33.57 -9.47 -32.42
N LYS A 41 -33.40 -10.76 -32.19
CA LYS A 41 -33.48 -11.78 -33.24
C LYS A 41 -34.95 -12.08 -33.58
N PRO A 42 -35.25 -12.64 -34.77
CA PRO A 42 -36.61 -13.03 -35.15
C PRO A 42 -37.27 -13.97 -34.12
N ASN A 43 -36.47 -14.73 -33.38
CA ASN A 43 -36.90 -15.65 -32.33
C ASN A 43 -37.36 -14.94 -31.03
N GLY A 44 -37.43 -13.60 -31.01
CA GLY A 44 -37.83 -12.80 -29.85
C GLY A 44 -36.75 -12.61 -28.78
N VAL A 45 -35.66 -13.39 -28.84
CA VAL A 45 -34.53 -13.28 -27.92
C VAL A 45 -33.66 -12.06 -28.26
N THR A 46 -33.23 -11.34 -27.22
CA THR A 46 -32.33 -10.19 -27.34
C THR A 46 -30.89 -10.63 -27.15
N ASN A 47 -30.04 -10.34 -28.12
CA ASN A 47 -28.60 -10.61 -28.06
C ASN A 47 -27.84 -9.30 -27.91
N ILE A 48 -26.78 -9.30 -27.12
CA ILE A 48 -25.81 -8.22 -26.97
C ILE A 48 -24.67 -8.47 -27.96
N ILE A 49 -24.27 -7.44 -28.69
CA ILE A 49 -23.12 -7.46 -29.58
C ILE A 49 -21.96 -6.83 -28.81
N LEU A 50 -20.96 -7.63 -28.49
CA LEU A 50 -19.72 -7.17 -27.87
C LEU A 50 -18.87 -6.39 -28.89
N GLU A 51 -17.94 -5.57 -28.40
CA GLU A 51 -17.02 -4.76 -29.24
C GLU A 51 -16.15 -5.60 -30.19
N ASN A 52 -15.90 -6.86 -29.83
CA ASN A 52 -15.17 -7.83 -30.67
C ASN A 52 -16.05 -8.48 -31.76
N GLY A 53 -17.31 -8.09 -31.88
CA GLY A 53 -18.28 -8.65 -32.83
C GLY A 53 -18.95 -9.95 -32.36
N GLN A 54 -18.62 -10.47 -31.17
CA GLN A 54 -19.28 -11.67 -30.63
C GLN A 54 -20.68 -11.34 -30.12
N GLU A 55 -21.62 -12.23 -30.38
CA GLU A 55 -22.99 -12.11 -29.89
C GLU A 55 -23.20 -12.95 -28.62
N ILE A 56 -23.56 -12.31 -27.51
CA ILE A 56 -23.94 -12.96 -26.26
C ILE A 56 -25.46 -12.88 -26.07
N LEU A 57 -26.07 -13.94 -25.56
CA LEU A 57 -27.49 -13.94 -25.21
C LEU A 57 -27.72 -13.13 -23.93
N LEU A 58 -28.62 -12.13 -23.98
CA LEU A 58 -29.04 -11.40 -22.79
C LEU A 58 -30.02 -12.26 -21.98
N PRO A 59 -29.73 -12.62 -20.72
CA PRO A 59 -30.64 -13.37 -19.89
C PRO A 59 -31.95 -12.58 -19.66
N PRO A 60 -33.13 -13.21 -19.74
CA PRO A 60 -34.41 -12.53 -19.51
C PRO A 60 -34.58 -12.04 -18.07
N THR A 61 -33.74 -12.52 -17.15
CA THR A 61 -33.69 -12.09 -15.75
C THR A 61 -33.12 -10.68 -15.59
N VAL A 62 -32.39 -10.15 -16.58
CA VAL A 62 -31.82 -8.80 -16.57
C VAL A 62 -32.82 -7.82 -17.16
N THR A 63 -33.67 -7.25 -16.32
CA THR A 63 -34.75 -6.33 -16.73
C THR A 63 -34.35 -4.85 -16.66
N LYS A 64 -33.39 -4.51 -15.79
CA LYS A 64 -32.92 -3.15 -15.53
C LYS A 64 -31.41 -3.12 -15.32
N VAL A 65 -30.82 -1.94 -15.36
CA VAL A 65 -29.37 -1.72 -15.28
C VAL A 65 -29.09 -0.58 -14.26
N PRO A 66 -28.05 -0.66 -13.43
CA PRO A 66 -27.03 -1.72 -13.33
C PRO A 66 -27.57 -3.03 -12.73
N ALA A 67 -27.06 -4.15 -13.23
CA ALA A 67 -27.43 -5.49 -12.75
C ALA A 67 -26.19 -6.37 -12.54
N LEU A 68 -26.16 -7.08 -11.42
CA LEU A 68 -25.12 -8.05 -11.08
C LEU A 68 -25.70 -9.46 -11.17
N LEU A 69 -25.17 -10.27 -12.08
CA LEU A 69 -25.50 -11.69 -12.21
C LEU A 69 -24.48 -12.54 -11.46
N LEU A 70 -24.97 -13.29 -10.48
CA LEU A 70 -24.20 -14.18 -9.62
C LEU A 70 -24.24 -15.61 -10.18
N LEU A 71 -23.20 -16.01 -10.91
CA LEU A 71 -23.11 -17.35 -11.51
C LEU A 71 -23.05 -18.46 -10.45
N ASN A 72 -22.41 -18.17 -9.30
CA ASN A 72 -22.24 -19.09 -8.19
C ASN A 72 -23.49 -19.30 -7.33
N ARG A 73 -24.53 -18.47 -7.49
CA ARG A 73 -25.78 -18.53 -6.69
C ARG A 73 -26.99 -18.79 -7.57
N GLY A 74 -26.88 -19.78 -8.46
CA GLY A 74 -27.98 -20.22 -9.32
C GLY A 74 -28.44 -19.15 -10.31
N ASN A 75 -27.52 -18.34 -10.84
CA ASN A 75 -27.81 -17.25 -11.78
C ASN A 75 -28.78 -16.19 -11.22
N ARG A 76 -28.73 -15.94 -9.91
CA ARG A 76 -29.48 -14.86 -9.28
C ARG A 76 -29.00 -13.50 -9.81
N VAL A 77 -29.94 -12.65 -10.17
CA VAL A 77 -29.67 -11.25 -10.55
C VAL A 77 -29.99 -10.34 -9.39
N VAL A 78 -29.09 -9.40 -9.12
CA VAL A 78 -29.15 -8.41 -8.04
C VAL A 78 -29.11 -7.02 -8.68
N PHE A 79 -29.85 -6.06 -8.10
CA PHE A 79 -30.01 -4.72 -8.69
C PHE A 79 -29.88 -3.60 -7.68
N GLY A 80 -29.50 -2.40 -8.14
CA GLY A 80 -29.46 -1.18 -7.33
C GLY A 80 -28.60 -1.35 -6.07
N ASN A 81 -29.09 -0.85 -4.95
CA ASN A 81 -28.38 -0.87 -3.65
C ASN A 81 -28.04 -2.29 -3.15
N GLU A 82 -28.77 -3.32 -3.61
CA GLU A 82 -28.43 -4.70 -3.27
C GLU A 82 -27.07 -5.12 -3.85
N ILE A 83 -26.64 -4.49 -4.96
CA ILE A 83 -25.32 -4.71 -5.54
C ILE A 83 -24.25 -4.20 -4.58
N ASP A 84 -24.43 -2.99 -4.06
CA ASP A 84 -23.49 -2.38 -3.11
C ASP A 84 -23.40 -3.20 -1.82
N ASN A 85 -24.55 -3.60 -1.26
CA ASN A 85 -24.62 -4.46 -0.08
C ASN A 85 -23.91 -5.82 -0.27
N TYR A 86 -23.88 -6.34 -1.50
CA TYR A 86 -23.19 -7.58 -1.82
C TYR A 86 -21.68 -7.39 -2.00
N ILE A 87 -21.27 -6.29 -2.65
CA ILE A 87 -19.87 -6.01 -2.98
C ILE A 87 -19.09 -5.50 -1.76
N GLN A 88 -19.72 -4.71 -0.90
CA GLN A 88 -19.09 -4.10 0.27
C GLN A 88 -18.36 -5.10 1.20
N PRO A 89 -18.96 -6.20 1.66
CA PRO A 89 -18.26 -7.17 2.51
C PRO A 89 -17.13 -7.89 1.78
N ILE A 90 -17.18 -7.98 0.44
CA ILE A 90 -16.08 -8.53 -0.37
C ILE A 90 -14.92 -7.54 -0.40
N LYS A 91 -15.21 -6.23 -0.52
CA LYS A 91 -14.20 -5.16 -0.50
C LYS A 91 -13.45 -5.14 0.82
N GLU A 92 -14.19 -5.19 1.93
CA GLU A 92 -13.62 -5.20 3.28
C GLU A 92 -12.65 -6.38 3.46
N LYS A 93 -13.04 -7.60 3.10
CA LYS A 93 -12.17 -8.78 3.20
C LYS A 93 -10.91 -8.68 2.35
N VAL A 94 -11.02 -8.12 1.14
CA VAL A 94 -9.87 -7.92 0.25
C VAL A 94 -8.92 -6.89 0.84
N GLN A 95 -9.46 -5.79 1.38
CA GLN A 95 -8.68 -4.75 2.03
C GLN A 95 -8.01 -5.24 3.32
N GLU A 96 -8.72 -5.99 4.16
CA GLU A 96 -8.18 -6.64 5.36
C GLU A 96 -7.02 -7.57 5.00
N LYS A 97 -7.19 -8.39 3.96
CA LYS A 97 -6.11 -9.28 3.50
C LYS A 97 -4.91 -8.49 2.99
N ALA A 98 -5.14 -7.39 2.27
CA ALA A 98 -4.07 -6.53 1.77
C ALA A 98 -3.33 -5.79 2.91
N SER A 99 -4.03 -5.46 4.00
CA SER A 99 -3.44 -4.82 5.18
C SER A 99 -2.88 -5.81 6.20
N MET A 100 -2.85 -7.13 5.91
CA MET A 100 -2.49 -8.17 6.88
C MET A 100 -3.33 -8.08 8.16
N PHE A 101 -4.61 -7.70 8.03
CA PHE A 101 -5.56 -7.43 9.11
C PHE A 101 -5.20 -6.24 10.01
N ASN A 102 -4.24 -5.40 9.60
CA ASN A 102 -3.86 -4.18 10.32
C ASN A 102 -4.64 -2.96 9.77
N GLY A 103 -5.97 -3.09 9.68
CA GLY A 103 -6.87 -2.19 8.94
C GLY A 103 -6.68 -0.68 9.16
N GLU A 104 -6.25 -0.26 10.36
CA GLU A 104 -5.85 1.11 10.65
C GLU A 104 -4.45 1.15 11.26
N PRO A 105 -3.60 2.13 10.90
CA PRO A 105 -2.34 2.34 11.60
C PRO A 105 -2.64 2.61 13.07
N SER A 106 -2.09 1.79 13.96
CA SER A 106 -2.28 1.98 15.40
C SER A 106 -1.75 3.35 15.79
N ALA A 107 -2.61 4.21 16.34
CA ALA A 107 -2.28 5.57 16.74
C ALA A 107 -1.09 5.69 17.71
N PHE A 108 -0.63 4.57 18.29
CA PHE A 108 0.42 4.50 19.29
C PHE A 108 1.64 3.63 18.91
N ALA A 109 1.67 3.03 17.71
CA ALA A 109 2.85 2.27 17.29
C ALA A 109 3.55 2.94 16.12
N PHE A 110 4.38 3.93 16.43
CA PHE A 110 5.64 4.03 15.69
C PHE A 110 6.39 2.72 15.94
N GLY A 111 6.66 1.98 14.87
CA GLY A 111 7.09 0.59 14.94
C GLY A 111 8.12 0.32 16.03
N GLY A 112 7.70 -0.46 17.02
CA GLY A 112 8.58 -1.14 17.96
C GLY A 112 9.30 -0.25 18.95
N ALA A 113 9.18 -0.61 20.21
CA ALA A 113 10.01 -0.22 21.34
C ALA A 113 11.53 -0.51 21.19
N ASN A 114 12.06 -0.61 19.96
CA ASN A 114 13.45 -0.93 19.66
C ASN A 114 14.37 0.30 19.59
N PHE A 115 13.83 1.53 19.58
CA PHE A 115 14.63 2.75 19.52
C PHE A 115 14.55 3.62 20.78
N GLY A 116 13.84 3.15 21.82
CA GLY A 116 13.90 3.70 23.18
C GLY A 116 13.10 4.98 23.45
N VAL A 117 12.40 5.54 22.45
CA VAL A 117 11.56 6.74 22.61
C VAL A 117 10.08 6.35 22.48
N ALA A 118 9.32 6.55 23.54
CA ALA A 118 7.86 6.40 23.59
C ALA A 118 7.18 7.79 23.53
N SER A 119 6.00 7.87 22.91
CA SER A 119 5.26 9.14 22.82
C SER A 119 5.06 9.79 24.20
N ASP A 120 5.00 11.13 24.24
CA ASP A 120 4.71 11.99 25.41
C ASP A 120 3.43 11.62 26.18
N ASN A 121 2.60 10.72 25.64
CA ASN A 121 1.41 10.20 26.30
C ASN A 121 1.71 9.15 27.38
N PHE A 122 2.97 8.74 27.55
CA PHE A 122 3.40 7.81 28.59
C PHE A 122 4.50 8.42 29.46
N SER A 123 4.34 8.25 30.77
CA SER A 123 5.33 8.67 31.78
C SER A 123 5.95 7.43 32.43
N PHE A 124 7.21 7.53 32.84
CA PHE A 124 7.84 6.48 33.63
C PHE A 124 7.27 6.46 35.05
N LEU A 125 7.19 5.27 35.65
CA LEU A 125 6.63 5.08 37.00
C LEU A 125 7.45 5.79 38.09
N ASP A 126 8.71 6.12 37.81
CA ASP A 126 9.65 6.77 38.72
C ASP A 126 9.79 8.28 38.48
N GLN A 127 8.96 8.88 37.60
CA GLN A 127 8.94 10.33 37.40
C GLN A 127 8.11 11.03 38.48
N ASN A 128 8.67 12.12 39.03
CA ASN A 128 7.97 12.98 39.98
C ASN A 128 7.15 14.06 39.23
N SER A 129 6.27 14.76 39.96
CA SER A 129 5.40 15.79 39.37
C SER A 129 6.15 17.01 38.83
N GLU A 130 7.34 17.31 39.35
CA GLU A 130 8.16 18.44 38.90
C GLU A 130 8.80 18.14 37.53
N GLU A 131 9.27 16.90 37.34
CA GLU A 131 9.82 16.40 36.08
C GLU A 131 8.78 16.31 34.96
N LEU A 132 7.50 16.10 35.32
CA LEU A 132 6.36 16.09 34.41
C LEU A 132 5.83 17.49 34.08
N SER A 133 6.33 18.53 34.74
CA SER A 133 5.93 19.92 34.46
C SER A 133 6.47 20.40 33.12
N ALA A 134 5.90 21.48 32.57
CA ALA A 134 6.36 22.07 31.31
C ALA A 134 7.81 22.59 31.36
N ASN A 135 8.34 22.84 32.56
CA ASN A 135 9.74 23.24 32.78
C ASN A 135 10.61 22.05 33.22
N GLY A 136 10.03 20.85 33.35
CA GLY A 136 10.70 19.63 33.79
C GLY A 136 11.44 18.93 32.66
N SER A 137 12.42 18.10 33.02
CA SER A 137 13.24 17.33 32.08
C SER A 137 12.73 15.91 31.83
N GLY A 138 11.52 15.57 32.28
CA GLY A 138 10.97 14.21 32.23
C GLY A 138 10.92 13.62 30.82
N GLY A 139 10.54 14.41 29.81
CA GLY A 139 10.52 13.95 28.41
C GLY A 139 11.92 13.66 27.84
N MET A 140 12.95 14.33 28.33
CA MET A 140 14.33 14.15 27.86
C MET A 140 14.97 12.86 28.37
N ARG A 141 14.38 12.20 29.38
CA ARG A 141 14.87 10.91 29.90
C ARG A 141 14.84 9.78 28.87
N GLN A 142 14.07 9.95 27.80
CA GLN A 142 13.96 8.99 26.71
C GLN A 142 15.10 9.11 25.67
N GLN A 143 16.02 10.08 25.82
CA GLN A 143 17.16 10.30 24.93
C GLN A 143 18.29 9.27 25.15
N HIS A 144 17.98 7.97 25.13
CA HIS A 144 18.97 6.91 25.34
C HIS A 144 20.06 6.86 24.24
N HIS A 145 19.71 7.28 23.02
CA HIS A 145 20.62 7.32 21.85
C HIS A 145 20.79 8.73 21.27
N TYR A 146 20.32 9.75 21.97
CA TYR A 146 20.31 11.13 21.49
C TYR A 146 21.07 12.02 22.46
N ALA A 147 21.64 13.09 21.94
CA ALA A 147 22.38 14.05 22.75
C ALA A 147 21.64 15.39 22.81
N ALA A 148 21.72 16.05 23.97
CA ALA A 148 21.18 17.39 24.14
C ALA A 148 22.00 18.42 23.35
N LEU A 149 21.37 19.56 23.04
CA LEU A 149 22.02 20.68 22.33
C LEU A 149 23.29 21.18 23.03
N ASP A 150 23.34 21.09 24.36
CA ASP A 150 24.44 21.57 25.19
C ASP A 150 25.49 20.49 25.51
N ILE A 151 25.41 19.31 24.87
CA ILE A 151 26.40 18.25 25.11
C ILE A 151 27.77 18.71 24.60
N ASN A 152 28.80 18.57 25.43
CA ASN A 152 30.18 18.72 25.02
C ASN A 152 30.90 17.40 25.35
N ASP A 153 30.88 16.49 24.39
CA ASP A 153 31.48 15.16 24.54
C ASP A 153 32.79 15.08 23.72
N THR A 154 33.81 14.46 24.29
CA THR A 154 35.13 14.27 23.68
C THR A 154 35.37 12.80 23.45
N ILE A 155 35.55 12.38 22.21
CA ILE A 155 35.85 10.98 21.88
C ILE A 155 37.34 10.72 22.03
N GLU A 156 37.69 9.62 22.69
CA GLU A 156 39.06 9.10 22.74
C GLU A 156 39.42 8.53 21.37
N THR A 157 40.22 9.26 20.60
CA THR A 157 40.77 8.75 19.34
C THR A 157 42.10 8.03 19.60
N PRO A 158 42.39 6.93 18.89
CA PRO A 158 43.72 6.30 18.93
C PRO A 158 44.84 7.31 18.63
N PRO A 159 46.06 7.10 19.15
CA PRO A 159 47.20 7.93 18.78
C PRO A 159 47.44 7.89 17.27
N ASP A 160 47.71 9.06 16.70
CA ASP A 160 47.89 9.26 15.26
C ASP A 160 49.31 8.83 14.84
N ASP A 161 49.56 7.51 14.84
CA ASP A 161 50.86 6.90 14.52
C ASP A 161 51.12 6.80 13.00
N TYR A 162 50.39 7.58 12.19
CA TYR A 162 50.50 7.54 10.73
C TYR A 162 51.88 8.04 10.28
N THR A 163 52.64 7.13 9.67
CA THR A 163 53.87 7.46 8.93
C THR A 163 53.56 7.42 7.43
N PRO A 164 53.76 8.52 6.68
CA PRO A 164 53.50 8.52 5.24
C PRO A 164 54.41 7.54 4.52
N ASP A 165 53.83 6.68 3.68
CA ASP A 165 54.55 5.71 2.85
C ASP A 165 55.18 6.40 1.63
N LYS A 166 56.03 7.40 1.89
CA LYS A 166 56.80 8.09 0.87
C LYS A 166 58.08 7.29 0.63
N VAL A 167 58.27 6.82 -0.60
CA VAL A 167 59.56 6.33 -1.07
C VAL A 167 60.64 7.34 -0.67
N GLY A 168 61.60 6.89 0.14
CA GLY A 168 62.68 7.73 0.63
C GLY A 168 63.43 8.37 -0.54
N SER A 169 63.93 9.58 -0.35
CA SER A 169 64.59 10.39 -1.40
C SER A 169 65.72 9.68 -2.15
N ASN A 170 66.26 8.58 -1.61
CA ASN A 170 67.41 7.86 -2.12
C ASN A 170 67.04 6.58 -2.90
N THR A 171 65.76 6.25 -3.05
CA THR A 171 65.33 5.02 -3.74
C THR A 171 65.56 5.10 -5.25
N LEU A 172 65.46 6.29 -5.86
CA LEU A 172 65.65 6.46 -7.31
C LEU A 172 67.10 6.15 -7.72
N GLU A 173 68.09 6.66 -6.99
CA GLU A 173 69.51 6.39 -7.26
C GLU A 173 69.87 4.91 -7.09
N GLN A 174 69.22 4.22 -6.14
CA GLN A 174 69.39 2.77 -5.94
C GLN A 174 68.84 1.98 -7.13
N TYR A 175 67.63 2.30 -7.60
CA TYR A 175 67.05 1.66 -8.79
C TYR A 175 67.85 1.94 -10.07
N GLU A 176 68.42 3.14 -10.21
CA GLU A 176 69.29 3.45 -11.35
C GLU A 176 70.59 2.63 -11.35
N LYS A 177 71.20 2.43 -10.18
CA LYS A 177 72.40 1.58 -10.04
C LYS A 177 72.11 0.12 -10.37
N GLU A 178 70.99 -0.42 -9.91
CA GLU A 178 70.61 -1.81 -10.22
C GLU A 178 70.35 -2.01 -11.72
N ARG A 179 69.69 -1.05 -12.39
CA ARG A 179 69.45 -1.10 -13.84
C ARG A 179 70.74 -1.08 -14.65
N ASN A 180 71.74 -0.30 -14.23
CA ASN A 180 73.00 -0.17 -14.96
C ASN A 180 73.99 -1.33 -14.70
N ASN A 181 73.68 -2.25 -13.78
CA ASN A 181 74.47 -3.43 -13.47
C ASN A 181 74.03 -4.70 -14.24
N ILE A 182 73.17 -4.56 -15.25
CA ILE A 182 72.80 -5.60 -16.23
C ILE A 182 73.42 -5.23 -17.58
#